data_AF-A0A0S6X7T3-F1
#
_entry.id   AF-A0A0S6X7T3-F1
#
_cell.length_a   1.000
_cell.length_b   1.000
_cell.length_c   1.000
_cell.angle_alpha   90.00
_cell.angle_beta   90.00
_cell.angle_gamma   90.00
#
_symmetry.space_group_name_H-M   'P 1'
#
loop_
_entity.id
_entity.type
_entity.pdbx_description
1 polymer ?
#
loop_
_entity_poly.entity_id
_entity_poly.type
_entity_poly.pdbx_seq_one_letter_code
_entity_poly.pdbx_strand_id
1 'polypeptide(L)'
;MEMLRKVARLFVIKTHWEAYMIIYALATGAVQRGQAYLVQFPGTGGKLLFLACTGAVFMAGAKILDCIKYEKAALLARPRYGTPNVATIRHSAPQDDALTAGREAA
;
A
#
# COMPACT_ATOMS: atom_id res chain seq x y z
N MET A 1 -12.75 21.78 9.11
CA MET A 1 -12.55 20.55 8.30
C MET A 1 -11.53 19.58 8.93
N GLU A 2 -11.51 19.42 10.26
CA GLU A 2 -10.61 18.46 10.92
C GLU A 2 -11.17 17.03 10.96
N MET A 3 -12.49 16.87 10.96
CA MET A 3 -13.13 15.55 11.00
C MET A 3 -12.91 14.72 9.72
N LEU A 4 -12.93 15.37 8.55
CA LEU A 4 -12.70 14.70 7.26
C LEU A 4 -11.28 14.12 7.15
N ARG A 5 -10.29 14.75 7.78
CA ARG A 5 -8.91 14.23 7.85
C ARG A 5 -8.83 12.95 8.68
N LYS A 6 -9.62 12.84 9.77
CA LYS A 6 -9.68 11.63 10.62
C LYS A 6 -10.35 10.48 9.87
N VAL A 7 -11.44 10.76 9.15
CA VAL A 7 -12.12 9.76 8.30
C VAL A 7 -11.22 9.32 7.15
N ALA A 8 -10.54 10.26 6.48
CA ALA A 8 -9.58 9.95 5.41
C ALA A 8 -8.40 9.09 5.92
N ARG A 9 -7.96 9.28 7.17
CA ARG A 9 -6.91 8.45 7.79
C ARG A 9 -7.35 7.00 7.98
N LEU A 10 -8.65 6.76 8.13
CA LEU A 10 -9.21 5.40 8.23
C LEU A 10 -9.16 4.66 6.89
N PHE A 11 -9.09 5.38 5.76
CA PHE A 11 -8.91 4.81 4.41
C PHE A 11 -7.44 4.69 3.99
N VAL A 12 -6.49 5.11 4.83
CA VAL A 12 -5.07 4.84 4.62
C VAL A 12 -4.78 3.44 5.11
N ILE A 13 -4.72 2.48 4.19
CA ILE A 13 -4.43 1.08 4.49
C ILE A 13 -2.94 0.97 4.84
N LYS A 14 -2.62 0.95 6.14
CA LYS A 14 -1.24 0.77 6.60
C LYS A 14 -1.01 -0.63 7.16
N THR A 15 -2.10 -1.28 7.60
CA THR A 15 -2.08 -2.59 8.25
C THR A 15 -3.15 -3.52 7.68
N HIS A 16 -2.94 -4.84 7.77
CA HIS A 16 -3.93 -5.83 7.34
C HIS A 16 -5.26 -5.70 8.12
N TRP A 17 -5.19 -5.33 9.39
CA TRP A 17 -6.37 -5.13 10.24
C TRP A 17 -7.27 -3.99 9.76
N GLU A 18 -6.69 -2.86 9.33
CA GLU A 18 -7.46 -1.74 8.76
C GLU A 18 -8.16 -2.14 7.46
N ALA A 19 -7.45 -2.88 6.59
CA ALA A 19 -8.05 -3.42 5.39
C ALA A 19 -9.24 -4.34 5.68
N TYR A 20 -9.13 -5.24 6.66
CA TYR A 20 -10.26 -6.09 7.07
C TYR A 20 -11.43 -5.28 7.63
N MET A 21 -11.19 -4.22 8.40
CA MET A 21 -12.27 -3.34 8.89
C MET A 21 -13.01 -2.62 7.75
N ILE A 22 -12.30 -2.14 6.73
CA ILE A 22 -12.94 -1.49 5.56
C ILE A 22 -13.75 -2.51 4.76
N ILE A 23 -13.18 -3.69 4.48
CA ILE A 23 -13.87 -4.76 3.75
C ILE A 23 -15.13 -5.19 4.51
N TYR A 24 -15.06 -5.31 5.85
CA TYR A 24 -16.20 -5.64 6.69
C TYR A 24 -17.29 -4.57 6.65
N ALA A 25 -16.92 -3.28 6.70
CA ALA A 25 -17.87 -2.18 6.58
C ALA A 25 -18.57 -2.18 5.21
N LEU A 26 -17.82 -2.38 4.13
CA LEU A 26 -18.35 -2.50 2.77
C LEU A 26 -19.28 -3.71 2.63
N ALA A 27 -18.88 -4.87 3.17
CA ALA A 27 -19.67 -6.09 3.15
C ALA A 27 -21.02 -5.91 3.88
N THR A 28 -20.99 -5.31 5.06
CA THR A 28 -22.20 -5.09 5.88
C THR A 28 -23.21 -4.21 5.13
N GLY A 29 -22.76 -3.10 4.54
CA GLY A 29 -23.64 -2.23 3.74
C GLY A 29 -24.16 -2.89 2.45
N ALA A 30 -23.30 -3.65 1.76
CA ALA A 30 -23.66 -4.38 0.54
C ALA A 30 -24.71 -5.47 0.82
N VAL A 31 -24.55 -6.24 1.92
CA VAL A 31 -25.50 -7.29 2.31
C VAL A 31 -26.84 -6.69 2.69
N GLN A 32 -26.88 -5.58 3.44
CA GLN A 32 -28.14 -4.95 3.83
C GLN A 32 -28.93 -4.41 2.63
N ARG A 33 -28.24 -3.82 1.63
CA ARG A 33 -28.85 -3.44 0.34
C ARG A 33 -29.23 -4.66 -0.51
N GLY A 34 -28.38 -5.68 -0.52
CA GLY A 34 -28.61 -6.94 -1.24
C GLY A 34 -29.83 -7.71 -0.74
N GLN A 35 -30.04 -7.75 0.58
CA GLN A 35 -31.21 -8.34 1.21
C GLN A 35 -32.49 -7.60 0.80
N ALA A 36 -32.45 -6.26 0.69
CA ALA A 36 -33.58 -5.49 0.18
C ALA A 36 -33.93 -5.86 -1.29
N TYR A 37 -32.94 -6.20 -2.13
CA TYR A 37 -33.19 -6.65 -3.51
C TYR A 37 -33.86 -8.02 -3.58
N LEU A 38 -33.60 -8.92 -2.62
CA LEU A 38 -34.27 -10.22 -2.53
C LEU A 38 -35.76 -10.10 -2.18
N VAL A 39 -36.13 -9.07 -1.40
CA VAL A 39 -37.52 -8.82 -0.99
C VAL A 39 -38.30 -8.05 -2.06
N GLN A 40 -37.69 -7.05 -2.70
CA GLN A 40 -38.37 -6.23 -3.72
C GLN A 40 -38.49 -6.90 -5.09
N PHE A 41 -37.55 -7.78 -5.45
CA PHE A 41 -37.57 -8.49 -6.74
C PHE A 41 -37.59 -10.01 -6.51
N PRO A 42 -38.74 -10.58 -6.10
CA PRO A 42 -38.87 -12.03 -5.93
C PRO A 42 -38.71 -12.72 -7.28
N GLY A 43 -37.55 -13.33 -7.51
CA GLY A 43 -37.18 -13.99 -8.76
C GLY A 43 -35.69 -14.33 -8.83
N THR A 44 -35.24 -14.89 -9.95
CA THR A 44 -33.80 -15.12 -10.21
C THR A 44 -33.00 -13.82 -10.23
N GLY A 45 -33.63 -12.70 -10.61
CA GLY A 45 -33.02 -11.37 -10.65
C GLY A 45 -32.53 -10.85 -9.29
N GLY A 46 -33.31 -11.02 -8.22
CA GLY A 46 -32.89 -10.61 -6.87
C GLY A 46 -31.68 -11.41 -6.35
N LYS A 47 -31.62 -12.70 -6.66
CA LYS A 47 -30.47 -13.56 -6.32
C LYS A 47 -29.22 -13.19 -7.13
N LEU A 48 -29.39 -12.85 -8.41
CA LEU A 48 -28.30 -12.37 -9.26
C LEU A 48 -27.76 -11.02 -8.78
N LEU A 49 -28.62 -10.08 -8.39
CA LEU A 49 -28.20 -8.79 -7.81
C LEU A 49 -27.50 -8.98 -6.47
N PHE A 50 -28.01 -9.85 -5.60
CA PHE A 50 -27.35 -10.18 -4.33
C PHE A 50 -25.96 -10.77 -4.55
N LEU A 51 -25.84 -11.70 -5.50
CA LEU A 51 -24.59 -12.36 -5.86
C LEU A 51 -23.61 -11.40 -6.54
N ALA A 52 -24.10 -10.48 -7.38
CA ALA A 52 -23.28 -9.41 -7.94
C ALA A 52 -22.76 -8.47 -6.86
N CYS A 53 -23.59 -8.12 -5.87
CA CYS A 53 -23.21 -7.23 -4.77
C CYS A 53 -22.13 -7.87 -3.88
N THR A 54 -22.29 -9.14 -3.50
CA THR A 54 -21.27 -9.89 -2.76
C THR A 54 -20.01 -10.13 -3.60
N GLY A 55 -20.15 -10.43 -4.90
CA GLY A 55 -19.03 -10.57 -5.83
C GLY A 55 -18.18 -9.29 -5.95
N ALA A 56 -18.82 -8.12 -5.99
CA ALA A 56 -18.13 -6.83 -6.00
C ALA A 56 -17.29 -6.60 -4.74
N VAL A 57 -17.81 -6.99 -3.56
CA VAL A 57 -17.08 -6.90 -2.29
C VAL A 57 -15.87 -7.82 -2.26
N PHE A 58 -15.98 -9.04 -2.78
CA PHE A 58 -14.84 -9.96 -2.88
C PHE A 58 -13.76 -9.45 -3.83
N MET A 59 -14.13 -8.93 -5.00
CA MET A 59 -13.18 -8.31 -5.94
C MET A 59 -12.47 -7.10 -5.33
N ALA A 60 -13.22 -6.23 -4.64
CA ALA A 60 -12.65 -5.09 -3.91
C ALA A 60 -11.70 -5.55 -2.80
N GLY A 61 -12.09 -6.56 -2.01
CA GLY A 61 -11.26 -7.14 -0.96
C GLY A 61 -9.96 -7.74 -1.49
N ALA A 62 -10.01 -8.47 -2.61
CA ALA A 62 -8.83 -9.06 -3.24
C ALA A 62 -7.82 -8.00 -3.68
N LYS A 63 -8.26 -6.92 -4.34
CA LYS A 63 -7.36 -5.81 -4.73
C LYS A 63 -6.75 -5.11 -3.52
N ILE A 64 -7.53 -4.89 -2.46
CA ILE A 64 -7.04 -4.27 -1.22
C ILE A 64 -5.95 -5.13 -0.59
N LEU A 65 -6.16 -6.45 -0.50
CA LEU A 65 -5.18 -7.39 0.06
C LEU A 65 -3.91 -7.51 -0.79
N ASP A 66 -4.04 -7.48 -2.12
CA ASP A 66 -2.89 -7.51 -3.02
C ASP A 66 -2.03 -6.25 -2.92
N CYS A 67 -2.63 -5.07 -2.79
CA CYS A 67 -1.88 -3.82 -2.59
C CYS A 67 -0.94 -3.90 -1.37
N ILE A 68 -1.37 -4.56 -0.28
CA ILE A 68 -0.54 -4.74 0.92
C ILE A 68 0.65 -5.68 0.66
N LYS A 69 0.45 -6.74 -0.12
CA LYS A 69 1.54 -7.64 -0.54
C LYS A 69 2.55 -6.92 -1.43
N TYR A 70 2.07 -6.11 -2.37
CA TYR A 70 2.91 -5.31 -3.26
C TYR A 70 3.69 -4.23 -2.52
N GLU A 71 3.12 -3.54 -1.52
CA GLU A 71 3.88 -2.59 -0.70
C GLU A 71 5.00 -3.28 0.09
N LYS A 72 4.74 -4.46 0.67
CA LYS A 72 5.77 -5.25 1.37
C LYS A 72 6.88 -5.69 0.40
N ALA A 73 6.51 -6.14 -0.79
CA ALA A 73 7.46 -6.53 -1.83
C ALA A 73 8.28 -5.33 -2.34
N ALA A 74 7.66 -4.16 -2.53
CA ALA A 74 8.34 -2.93 -2.93
C ALA A 74 9.28 -2.38 -1.85
N LEU A 75 8.93 -2.54 -0.57
CA LEU A 75 9.82 -2.24 0.56
C LEU A 75 11.04 -3.17 0.60
N LEU A 76 10.87 -4.45 0.28
CA LEU A 76 11.96 -5.42 0.24
C LEU A 76 12.83 -5.28 -1.02
N ALA A 77 12.24 -4.86 -2.14
CA ALA A 77 12.93 -4.61 -3.41
C ALA A 77 13.60 -3.23 -3.47
N ARG A 78 13.26 -2.29 -2.57
CA ARG A 78 14.06 -1.08 -2.37
C ARG A 78 15.42 -1.51 -1.80
N PRO A 79 16.54 -1.32 -2.52
CA PRO A 79 17.84 -1.52 -1.92
C PRO A 79 17.92 -0.62 -0.69
N ARG A 80 18.31 -1.16 0.47
CA ARG A 80 18.78 -0.34 1.59
C ARG A 80 20.01 0.39 1.08
N TYR A 81 19.83 1.52 0.41
CA TYR A 81 20.86 2.54 0.40
C TYR A 81 20.95 2.96 1.86
N GLY A 82 21.83 2.28 2.61
CA GLY A 82 22.26 2.77 3.91
C GLY A 82 22.62 4.22 3.67
N THR A 83 21.93 5.14 4.34
CA THR A 83 22.26 6.56 4.27
C THR A 83 23.77 6.65 4.44
N PRO A 84 24.54 7.07 3.43
CA PRO A 84 25.96 7.23 3.59
C PRO A 84 26.11 8.22 4.73
N ASN A 85 26.70 7.74 5.82
CA ASN A 85 27.04 8.62 6.91
C ASN A 85 27.99 9.67 6.33
N VAL A 86 27.67 10.95 6.49
CA VAL A 86 28.50 12.06 5.99
C VAL A 86 29.93 11.97 6.53
N ALA A 87 30.14 11.26 7.65
CA ALA A 87 31.45 10.95 8.21
C ALA A 87 32.29 10.01 7.32
N THR A 88 31.68 9.08 6.57
CA THR A 88 32.39 8.16 5.68
C THR A 88 32.79 8.82 4.35
N ILE A 89 32.03 9.83 3.90
CA ILE A 89 32.32 10.57 2.66
C ILE A 89 33.59 11.44 2.81
N ARG A 90 33.92 11.91 4.02
CA ARG A 90 35.10 12.77 4.24
C ARG A 90 36.44 12.02 4.27
N HIS A 91 36.43 10.70 4.44
CA HIS A 91 37.67 9.90 4.51
C HIS A 91 38.14 9.34 3.16
N SER A 92 37.32 9.46 2.11
CA SER A 92 37.61 8.94 0.77
C SER A 92 37.91 10.05 -0.24
N ALA A 93 38.34 11.22 0.21
CA ALA A 93 39.12 12.12 -0.63
C ALA A 93 40.59 11.62 -0.61
N PRO A 94 41.10 11.00 -1.69
CA PRO A 94 42.53 10.76 -1.82
C PRO A 94 43.27 12.11 -1.77
N GLN A 95 44.10 12.27 -0.74
CA GLN A 95 44.88 13.47 -0.44
C GLN A 95 46.37 13.18 -0.69
N ASP A 96 46.75 12.41 -1.72
CA ASP A 96 48.14 11.92 -1.81
C ASP A 96 48.82 11.95 -3.20
N ASP A 97 48.23 12.56 -4.25
CA ASP A 97 48.87 12.57 -5.59
C ASP A 97 49.46 13.94 -6.00
N ALA A 98 49.55 14.90 -5.08
CA ALA A 98 50.14 16.22 -5.34
C ALA A 98 51.62 16.34 -4.92
N LEU A 99 52.28 15.29 -4.40
CA LEU A 99 53.67 15.33 -3.92
C LEU A 99 54.68 14.56 -4.79
N THR A 100 54.25 13.85 -5.83
CA THR A 100 55.15 13.08 -6.71
C THR A 100 55.42 13.83 -8.01
N ALA A 101 55.83 15.10 -7.91
CA ALA A 101 56.17 15.96 -9.04
C ALA A 101 57.69 16.25 -9.16
N GLY A 102 58.62 15.43 -8.65
CA GLY A 102 60.01 15.90 -8.50
C GLY A 102 61.20 14.92 -8.55
N ARG A 103 61.08 13.66 -9.03
CA ARG A 103 62.24 12.73 -8.98
C ARG A 103 62.56 11.89 -10.22
N GLU A 104 61.80 12.01 -11.32
CA GLU A 104 62.08 11.26 -12.56
C GLU A 104 62.42 12.17 -13.76
N ALA A 105 63.05 13.31 -13.48
CA ALA A 105 63.86 14.05 -14.44
C ALA A 105 65.34 13.86 -14.09
N ALA A 106 65.96 12.77 -14.57
CA ALA A 106 67.41 12.56 -14.61
C ALA A 106 67.78 11.47 -15.63
#